data_AF-A0A0C3RY85-F1
#
_entry.id   AF-A0A0C3RY85-F1
#
_cell.length_a   1.000
_cell.length_b   1.000
_cell.length_c   1.000
_cell.angle_alpha   90.00
_cell.angle_beta   90.00
_cell.angle_gamma   90.00
#
_symmetry.space_group_name_H-M   'P 1'
#
loop_
_entity.id
_entity.type
_entity.pdbx_description
1 polymer ?
#
loop_
_entity_poly.entity_id
_entity_poly.type
_entity_poly.pdbx_seq_one_letter_code
_entity_poly.pdbx_strand_id
1 'polypeptide(L)'
;MGITQKDPLPESHEEDVELSPDSPVRFVWDSTLMRSAHNAAMKHRILADLLEKRHTMYSSVQGDFTREKLESQFDQAFKTLRERWKKQVDENRAKYQKFRDDKKAQKSRRRERKKAKLKRRIERRKKLDGAFAHPTFDLALLNECMSSEESCDDETQATLNASRSSEVIQIRGLPWRSSRLRSFYEILDEDELPEVFEVNGELITKPRRTVPRKERYIGPPKDVYEMPPKGLAGWMVSRRWMKHQLRDRPDLQATVKDLLVEHPELDWNALRALGDDSEEEPECAIPQHPLASSPYVPQPNVGYSTMSSSLAHALVPM
;
A
#
# COMPACT_ATOMS: atom_id res chain seq x y z
N MET A 1 -24.08 -31.86 4.36
CA MET A 1 -22.99 -30.86 4.30
C MET A 1 -23.61 -29.47 4.42
N GLY A 2 -23.84 -28.98 5.63
CA GLY A 2 -24.71 -27.82 5.91
C GLY A 2 -24.08 -26.76 6.80
N ILE A 3 -22.76 -26.57 6.73
CA ILE A 3 -22.06 -25.48 7.42
C ILE A 3 -21.61 -24.52 6.31
N THR A 4 -22.28 -23.38 6.19
CA THR A 4 -21.82 -22.29 5.33
C THR A 4 -20.56 -21.65 5.94
N GLN A 5 -19.79 -20.88 5.15
CA GLN A 5 -18.61 -20.16 5.65
C GLN A 5 -18.91 -19.20 6.83
N LYS A 6 -20.18 -18.95 7.15
CA LYS A 6 -20.62 -18.03 8.20
C LYS A 6 -21.10 -18.74 9.47
N ASP A 7 -21.44 -20.02 9.41
CA ASP A 7 -22.05 -20.71 10.56
C ASP A 7 -21.00 -21.01 11.65
N PRO A 8 -21.32 -20.82 12.94
CA PRO A 8 -20.38 -21.08 14.03
C PRO A 8 -19.91 -22.54 14.00
N LEU A 9 -18.64 -22.77 14.33
CA LEU A 9 -18.16 -24.14 14.45
C LEU A 9 -18.74 -24.76 15.73
N PRO A 10 -19.01 -26.08 15.73
CA PRO A 10 -19.45 -26.78 16.93
C PRO A 10 -18.47 -26.57 18.09
N GLU A 11 -19.00 -26.62 19.31
CA GLU A 11 -18.19 -26.65 20.53
C GLU A 11 -17.18 -27.80 20.50
N SER A 12 -16.06 -27.61 21.23
CA SER A 12 -15.02 -28.63 21.32
C SER A 12 -15.57 -29.87 22.03
N HIS A 13 -15.25 -31.05 21.52
CA HIS A 13 -15.49 -32.30 22.23
C HIS A 13 -14.56 -32.42 23.45
N GLU A 14 -14.98 -33.17 24.46
CA GLU A 14 -14.15 -33.51 25.62
C GLU A 14 -13.27 -34.72 25.29
N GLU A 15 -12.00 -34.70 25.72
CA GLU A 15 -11.13 -35.88 25.59
C GLU A 15 -11.65 -37.02 26.49
N ASP A 16 -11.44 -38.27 26.06
CA ASP A 16 -11.84 -39.51 26.74
C ASP A 16 -13.35 -39.84 26.79
N VAL A 17 -14.20 -39.04 26.15
CA VAL A 17 -15.62 -39.38 25.93
C VAL A 17 -15.78 -40.12 24.61
N GLU A 18 -16.11 -41.42 24.68
CA GLU A 18 -16.33 -42.25 23.50
C GLU A 18 -17.52 -41.76 22.67
N LEU A 19 -17.29 -41.53 21.38
CA LEU A 19 -18.35 -41.20 20.42
C LEU A 19 -18.90 -42.49 19.80
N SER A 20 -20.22 -42.69 19.89
CA SER A 20 -20.91 -43.79 19.24
C SER A 20 -20.62 -43.82 17.73
N PRO A 21 -20.53 -45.00 17.09
CA PRO A 21 -20.31 -45.14 15.65
C PRO A 21 -21.41 -44.51 14.78
N ASP A 22 -22.59 -44.25 15.33
CA ASP A 22 -23.69 -43.56 14.62
C ASP A 22 -23.77 -42.06 14.93
N SER A 23 -22.98 -41.60 15.91
CA SER A 23 -22.95 -40.19 16.30
C SER A 23 -22.18 -39.33 15.28
N PRO A 24 -22.56 -38.05 15.10
CA PRO A 24 -21.83 -37.13 14.22
C PRO A 24 -20.40 -36.91 14.71
N VAL A 25 -19.46 -36.82 13.76
CA VAL A 25 -18.04 -36.63 14.08
C VAL A 25 -17.82 -35.27 14.75
N ARG A 26 -17.17 -35.30 15.92
CA ARG A 26 -16.77 -34.10 16.69
C ARG A 26 -15.28 -34.13 16.97
N PHE A 27 -14.67 -32.95 17.02
CA PHE A 27 -13.25 -32.77 17.26
C PHE A 27 -12.99 -32.01 18.55
N VAL A 28 -11.85 -32.31 19.16
CA VAL A 28 -11.27 -31.53 20.25
C VAL A 28 -10.46 -30.41 19.61
N TRP A 29 -11.00 -29.19 19.58
CA TRP A 29 -10.36 -28.06 18.87
C TRP A 29 -9.11 -27.54 19.58
N ASP A 30 -9.01 -27.73 20.89
CA ASP A 30 -7.84 -27.32 21.67
C ASP A 30 -6.59 -28.17 21.37
N SER A 31 -6.79 -29.43 20.98
CA SER A 31 -5.71 -30.37 20.68
C SER A 31 -5.38 -30.47 19.18
N THR A 32 -4.15 -30.87 18.87
CA THR A 32 -3.75 -31.23 17.49
C THR A 32 -4.03 -32.69 17.20
N LEU A 33 -4.13 -33.07 15.93
CA LEU A 33 -4.23 -34.47 15.50
C LEU A 33 -3.13 -35.38 16.05
N MET A 34 -1.93 -34.84 16.30
CA MET A 34 -0.80 -35.59 16.88
C MET A 34 -0.85 -35.70 18.41
N ARG A 35 -1.67 -34.88 19.08
CA ARG A 35 -1.73 -34.82 20.55
C ARG A 35 -2.98 -35.49 21.12
N SER A 36 -4.06 -35.55 20.33
CA SER A 36 -5.33 -36.16 20.73
C SER A 36 -5.56 -37.45 19.96
N ALA A 37 -5.60 -38.57 20.69
CA ALA A 37 -5.94 -39.88 20.14
C ALA A 37 -7.36 -39.87 19.54
N HIS A 38 -8.29 -39.15 20.17
CA HIS A 38 -9.65 -38.95 19.66
C HIS A 38 -9.67 -38.29 18.27
N ASN A 39 -8.95 -37.18 18.12
CA ASN A 39 -8.88 -36.48 16.83
C ASN A 39 -8.26 -37.37 15.73
N ALA A 40 -7.25 -38.17 16.07
CA ALA A 40 -6.65 -39.14 15.15
C ALA A 40 -7.65 -40.24 14.74
N ALA A 41 -8.44 -40.76 15.69
CA ALA A 41 -9.49 -41.74 15.42
C ALA A 41 -10.62 -41.16 14.54
N MET A 42 -11.05 -39.92 14.80
CA MET A 42 -12.06 -39.24 13.99
C MET A 42 -11.57 -38.92 12.58
N LYS A 43 -10.29 -38.53 12.42
CA LYS A 43 -9.64 -38.43 11.11
C LYS A 43 -9.70 -39.77 10.37
N HIS A 44 -9.36 -40.86 11.04
CA HIS A 44 -9.39 -42.19 10.43
C HIS A 44 -10.80 -42.58 9.97
N ARG A 45 -11.82 -42.35 10.81
CA ARG A 45 -13.23 -42.62 10.49
C ARG A 45 -13.69 -41.86 9.24
N ILE A 46 -13.37 -40.57 9.12
CA ILE A 46 -13.73 -39.76 7.95
C ILE A 46 -13.01 -40.25 6.69
N LEU A 47 -11.71 -40.55 6.78
CA LEU A 47 -10.94 -41.00 5.63
C LEU A 47 -11.39 -42.37 5.14
N ALA A 48 -11.72 -43.29 6.05
CA ALA A 48 -12.29 -44.59 5.71
C ALA A 48 -13.62 -44.44 4.97
N ASP A 49 -14.53 -43.59 5.49
CA ASP A 49 -15.83 -43.33 4.87
C ASP A 49 -15.70 -42.71 3.46
N LEU A 50 -14.77 -41.76 3.29
CA LEU A 50 -14.49 -41.13 1.99
C LEU A 50 -13.92 -42.13 0.98
N LEU A 51 -13.08 -43.07 1.42
CA LEU A 51 -12.51 -44.11 0.55
C LEU A 51 -13.55 -45.17 0.18
N GLU A 52 -14.44 -45.56 1.09
CA GLU A 52 -15.51 -46.52 0.84
C GLU A 52 -16.54 -45.96 -0.15
N LYS A 53 -16.95 -44.70 0.03
CA LYS A 53 -17.93 -44.01 -0.82
C LYS A 53 -17.35 -43.40 -2.09
N ARG A 54 -16.06 -43.59 -2.37
CA ARG A 54 -15.35 -42.97 -3.52
C ARG A 54 -16.05 -43.26 -4.86
N HIS A 55 -16.54 -44.48 -5.04
CA HIS A 55 -17.12 -44.93 -6.31
C HIS A 55 -18.60 -44.59 -6.45
N THR A 56 -19.31 -44.46 -5.33
CA THR A 56 -20.77 -44.24 -5.29
C THR A 56 -21.13 -42.77 -5.22
N MET A 57 -20.43 -41.98 -4.41
CA MET A 57 -20.72 -40.54 -4.21
C MET A 57 -19.76 -39.61 -4.97
N TYR A 58 -18.54 -40.06 -5.29
CA TYR A 58 -17.48 -39.20 -5.83
C TYR A 58 -16.91 -39.72 -7.17
N SER A 59 -17.79 -40.27 -8.01
CA SER A 59 -17.44 -40.89 -9.30
C SER A 59 -16.75 -39.95 -10.29
N SER A 60 -16.83 -38.63 -10.12
CA SER A 60 -16.21 -37.61 -10.97
C SER A 60 -14.75 -37.28 -10.63
N VAL A 61 -14.21 -37.77 -9.51
CA VAL A 61 -12.89 -37.35 -8.97
C VAL A 61 -11.90 -38.52 -8.86
N GLN A 62 -12.06 -39.55 -9.69
CA GLN A 62 -11.38 -40.86 -9.54
C GLN A 62 -9.84 -40.81 -9.51
N GLY A 63 -9.19 -39.75 -10.03
CA GLY A 63 -7.73 -39.62 -10.07
C GLY A 63 -7.07 -39.08 -8.78
N ASP A 64 -7.82 -38.48 -7.86
CA ASP A 64 -7.26 -37.76 -6.70
C ASP A 64 -7.54 -38.39 -5.33
N PHE A 65 -8.30 -39.50 -5.29
CA PHE A 65 -8.66 -40.22 -4.06
C PHE A 65 -7.59 -41.24 -3.62
N THR A 66 -6.36 -40.77 -3.41
CA THR A 66 -5.33 -41.55 -2.71
C THR A 66 -5.36 -41.23 -1.23
N ARG A 67 -5.08 -42.23 -0.38
CA ARG A 67 -5.08 -42.06 1.08
C ARG A 67 -4.18 -40.91 1.52
N GLU A 68 -2.97 -40.82 0.96
CA GLU A 68 -2.00 -39.77 1.28
C GLU A 68 -2.50 -38.37 0.92
N LYS A 69 -3.10 -38.20 -0.28
CA LYS A 69 -3.69 -36.91 -0.68
C LYS A 69 -4.83 -36.52 0.26
N LEU A 70 -5.72 -37.45 0.59
CA LEU A 70 -6.84 -37.19 1.49
C LEU A 70 -6.35 -36.84 2.90
N GLU A 71 -5.33 -37.52 3.41
CA GLU A 71 -4.70 -37.21 4.69
C GLU A 71 -4.11 -35.80 4.71
N SER A 72 -3.36 -35.41 3.66
CA SER A 72 -2.80 -34.06 3.54
C SER A 72 -3.88 -32.98 3.45
N GLN A 73 -4.92 -33.21 2.64
CA GLN A 73 -6.03 -32.25 2.49
C GLN A 73 -6.84 -32.13 3.78
N PHE A 74 -7.07 -33.24 4.46
CA PHE A 74 -7.73 -33.26 5.77
C PHE A 74 -6.91 -32.46 6.80
N ASP A 75 -5.60 -32.65 6.87
CA ASP A 75 -4.75 -31.93 7.82
C ASP A 75 -4.75 -30.42 7.58
N GLN A 76 -4.77 -30.00 6.30
CA GLN A 76 -4.91 -28.59 5.92
C GLN A 76 -6.28 -28.03 6.31
N ALA A 77 -7.36 -28.78 6.04
CA ALA A 77 -8.72 -28.40 6.41
C ALA A 77 -8.88 -28.30 7.94
N PHE A 78 -8.38 -29.29 8.68
CA PHE A 78 -8.43 -29.32 10.15
C PHE A 78 -7.69 -28.13 10.76
N LYS A 79 -6.49 -27.81 10.27
CA LYS A 79 -5.74 -26.61 10.71
C LYS A 79 -6.55 -25.33 10.50
N THR A 80 -7.15 -25.18 9.33
CA THR A 80 -7.96 -24.00 8.97
C THR A 80 -9.20 -23.88 9.86
N LEU A 81 -9.92 -24.99 10.09
CA LEU A 81 -11.09 -25.03 10.96
C LEU A 81 -10.73 -24.76 12.42
N ARG A 82 -9.62 -25.31 12.92
CA ARG A 82 -9.12 -25.05 14.27
C ARG A 82 -8.72 -23.59 14.47
N GLU A 83 -8.07 -22.97 13.50
CA GLU A 83 -7.77 -21.54 13.54
C GLU A 83 -9.04 -20.68 13.53
N ARG A 84 -10.06 -21.08 12.76
CA ARG A 84 -11.36 -20.43 12.76
C ARG A 84 -12.06 -20.55 14.11
N TRP A 85 -12.05 -21.72 14.74
CA TRP A 85 -12.63 -21.93 16.07
C TRP A 85 -11.92 -21.07 17.12
N LYS A 86 -10.58 -21.01 17.10
CA LYS A 86 -9.81 -20.13 17.99
C LYS A 86 -10.16 -18.64 17.84
N LYS A 87 -10.54 -18.20 16.64
CA LYS A 87 -11.03 -16.84 16.39
C LYS A 87 -12.46 -16.63 16.91
N GLN A 88 -13.28 -17.68 16.96
CA GLN A 88 -14.66 -17.61 17.48
C GLN A 88 -14.68 -17.55 19.00
N VAL A 89 -13.80 -18.32 19.66
CA VAL A 89 -13.73 -18.36 21.13
C VAL A 89 -13.03 -17.11 21.71
N ASP A 90 -12.08 -16.53 20.98
CA ASP A 90 -11.31 -15.37 21.44
C ASP A 90 -11.46 -14.19 20.46
N GLU A 91 -12.39 -13.28 20.79
CA GLU A 91 -12.64 -12.06 20.03
C GLU A 91 -11.41 -11.14 19.97
N ASN A 92 -10.57 -11.12 21.01
CA ASN A 92 -9.38 -10.28 21.05
C ASN A 92 -8.33 -10.81 20.06
N ARG A 93 -8.17 -12.13 19.98
CA ARG A 93 -7.33 -12.78 18.98
C ARG A 93 -7.85 -12.57 17.56
N ALA A 94 -9.16 -12.59 17.35
CA ALA A 94 -9.76 -12.26 16.06
C ALA A 94 -9.48 -10.81 15.63
N LYS A 95 -9.64 -9.84 16.56
CA LYS A 95 -9.33 -8.42 16.33
C LYS A 95 -7.84 -8.22 16.00
N TYR A 96 -6.94 -8.83 16.77
CA TYR A 96 -5.50 -8.73 16.54
C TYR A 96 -5.06 -9.33 15.19
N GLN A 97 -5.60 -10.49 14.83
CA GLN A 97 -5.30 -11.12 13.54
C GLN A 97 -5.79 -10.27 12.37
N LYS A 98 -7.03 -9.75 12.46
CA LYS A 98 -7.59 -8.83 11.47
C LYS A 98 -6.69 -7.60 11.31
N PHE A 99 -6.27 -6.98 12.41
CA PHE A 99 -5.34 -5.85 12.39
C PHE A 99 -4.02 -6.18 11.69
N ARG A 100 -3.43 -7.35 11.97
CA ARG A 100 -2.19 -7.80 11.30
C ARG A 100 -2.39 -8.00 9.80
N ASP A 101 -3.50 -8.62 9.40
CA ASP A 101 -3.82 -8.88 8.00
C ASP A 101 -4.09 -7.57 7.25
N ASP A 102 -4.80 -6.62 7.86
CA ASP A 102 -5.03 -5.28 7.32
C ASP A 102 -3.70 -4.51 7.15
N LYS A 103 -2.81 -4.56 8.15
CA LYS A 103 -1.46 -3.94 8.08
C LYS A 103 -0.62 -4.58 6.97
N LYS A 104 -0.69 -5.90 6.80
CA LYS A 104 0.01 -6.61 5.71
C LYS A 104 -0.55 -6.22 4.34
N ALA A 105 -1.87 -6.16 4.21
CA ALA A 105 -2.55 -5.75 2.99
C ALA A 105 -2.20 -4.30 2.61
N GLN A 106 -2.19 -3.38 3.58
CA GLN A 106 -1.81 -1.98 3.38
C GLN A 106 -0.35 -1.87 2.90
N LYS A 107 0.59 -2.56 3.56
CA LYS A 107 2.01 -2.61 3.15
C LYS A 107 2.18 -3.18 1.74
N SER A 108 1.43 -4.23 1.40
CA SER A 108 1.45 -4.85 0.06
C SER A 108 0.96 -3.87 -1.01
N ARG A 109 -0.22 -3.27 -0.83
CA ARG A 109 -0.78 -2.27 -1.75
C ARG A 109 0.17 -1.09 -1.95
N ARG A 110 0.82 -0.61 -0.88
CA ARG A 110 1.81 0.48 -0.96
C ARG A 110 3.03 0.09 -1.79
N ARG A 111 3.59 -1.10 -1.56
CA ARG A 111 4.73 -1.62 -2.33
C ARG A 111 4.38 -1.76 -3.81
N GLU A 112 3.19 -2.26 -4.09
CA GLU A 112 2.68 -2.41 -5.45
C GLU A 112 2.51 -1.06 -6.15
N ARG A 113 1.91 -0.06 -5.49
CA ARG A 113 1.82 1.32 -6.01
C ARG A 113 3.20 1.90 -6.33
N LYS A 114 4.18 1.74 -5.43
CA LYS A 114 5.56 2.19 -5.67
C LYS A 114 6.19 1.51 -6.89
N LYS A 115 6.04 0.18 -7.00
CA LYS A 115 6.55 -0.61 -8.13
C LYS A 115 5.89 -0.19 -9.45
N ALA A 116 4.57 0.03 -9.46
CA ALA A 116 3.84 0.50 -10.62
C ALA A 116 4.29 1.91 -11.05
N LYS A 117 4.41 2.84 -10.09
CA LYS A 117 4.92 4.20 -10.34
C LYS A 117 6.34 4.16 -10.92
N LEU A 118 7.20 3.29 -10.38
CA LEU A 118 8.56 3.11 -10.89
C LEU A 118 8.58 2.64 -12.33
N LYS A 119 7.82 1.56 -12.60
CA LYS A 119 7.71 1.00 -13.94
C LYS A 119 7.22 2.05 -14.94
N ARG A 120 6.20 2.82 -14.59
CA ARG A 120 5.67 3.92 -15.41
C ARG A 120 6.72 5.00 -15.68
N ARG A 121 7.44 5.45 -14.65
CA ARG A 121 8.50 6.46 -14.79
C ARG A 121 9.65 5.99 -15.68
N ILE A 122 10.06 4.72 -15.55
CA ILE A 122 11.05 4.09 -16.44
C ILE A 122 10.53 4.08 -17.89
N GLU A 123 9.30 3.66 -18.11
CA GLU A 123 8.68 3.65 -19.44
C GLU A 123 8.55 5.07 -20.03
N ARG A 124 8.18 6.06 -19.22
CA ARG A 124 8.08 7.46 -19.65
C ARG A 124 9.44 8.02 -20.02
N ARG A 125 10.48 7.79 -19.21
CA ARG A 125 11.84 8.23 -19.54
C ARG A 125 12.34 7.64 -20.85
N LYS A 126 12.02 6.38 -21.16
CA LYS A 126 12.35 5.78 -22.47
C LYS A 126 11.71 6.49 -23.66
N LYS A 127 10.62 7.22 -23.44
CA LYS A 127 9.95 8.05 -24.46
C LYS A 127 10.45 9.50 -24.47
N LEU A 128 11.15 9.93 -23.42
CA LEU A 128 11.78 11.24 -23.37
C LEU A 128 13.11 11.14 -24.11
N ASP A 129 13.13 11.58 -25.36
CA ASP A 129 14.34 11.65 -26.17
C ASP A 129 15.29 12.77 -25.66
N GLY A 130 16.54 12.75 -26.13
CA GLY A 130 17.52 13.80 -25.87
C GLY A 130 18.18 13.72 -24.48
N ALA A 131 18.27 14.85 -23.79
CA ALA A 131 19.07 14.99 -22.56
C ALA A 131 18.59 14.09 -21.39
N PHE A 132 17.31 13.68 -21.36
CA PHE A 132 16.77 12.79 -20.33
C PHE A 132 17.15 11.31 -20.51
N ALA A 133 17.68 10.93 -21.68
CA ALA A 133 18.20 9.59 -21.91
C ALA A 133 19.55 9.36 -21.21
N HIS A 134 20.22 10.42 -20.73
CA HIS A 134 21.54 10.35 -20.13
C HIS A 134 21.58 9.40 -18.90
N PRO A 135 22.61 8.54 -18.74
CA PRO A 135 22.72 7.58 -17.64
C PRO A 135 22.64 8.18 -16.22
N THR A 136 23.01 9.46 -16.08
CA THR A 136 22.91 10.22 -14.81
C THR A 136 21.51 10.22 -14.19
N PHE A 137 20.45 10.00 -15.00
CA PHE A 137 19.07 9.89 -14.53
C PHE A 137 18.67 8.47 -14.07
N ASP A 138 19.51 7.44 -14.28
CA ASP A 138 19.23 6.05 -13.88
C ASP A 138 19.07 5.94 -12.36
N LEU A 139 19.91 6.66 -11.63
CA LEU A 139 19.92 6.67 -10.16
C LEU A 139 18.63 7.28 -9.59
N ALA A 140 18.04 8.25 -10.29
CA ALA A 140 16.74 8.83 -9.92
C ALA A 140 15.58 7.82 -10.03
N LEU A 141 15.75 6.76 -10.82
CA LEU A 141 14.77 5.67 -10.97
C LEU A 141 15.06 4.48 -10.05
N LEU A 142 15.85 4.67 -8.99
CA LEU A 142 15.96 3.69 -7.92
C LEU A 142 14.79 3.79 -6.94
N ASN A 143 14.34 2.65 -6.43
CA ASN A 143 13.21 2.59 -5.49
C ASN A 143 13.45 3.44 -4.21
N GLU A 144 14.71 3.54 -3.79
CA GLU A 144 15.13 4.35 -2.64
C GLU A 144 14.99 5.86 -2.91
N CYS A 145 15.26 6.28 -4.14
CA CYS A 145 15.22 7.69 -4.56
C CYS A 145 13.81 8.22 -4.79
N MET A 146 12.87 7.35 -5.14
CA MET A 146 11.49 7.76 -5.46
C MET A 146 10.54 7.76 -4.26
N SER A 147 10.94 7.18 -3.13
CA SER A 147 10.04 6.96 -2.00
C SER A 147 9.84 8.24 -1.16
N SER A 148 8.77 9.02 -1.36
CA SER A 148 8.20 9.89 -0.30
C SER A 148 6.99 10.74 -0.73
N GLU A 149 5.92 10.14 -1.25
CA GLU A 149 4.68 10.90 -1.55
C GLU A 149 3.39 10.28 -1.03
N GLU A 150 3.42 9.05 -0.53
CA GLU A 150 2.23 8.41 0.00
C GLU A 150 2.53 7.73 1.34
N SER A 151 1.82 8.22 2.37
CA SER A 151 1.46 7.53 3.61
C SER A 151 2.64 7.28 4.56
N CYS A 152 2.79 8.19 5.51
CA CYS A 152 3.30 7.84 6.83
C CYS A 152 2.08 7.65 7.75
N ASP A 153 1.52 6.44 7.76
CA ASP A 153 0.70 5.95 8.88
C ASP A 153 1.60 5.19 9.87
N ASP A 154 2.84 5.62 10.07
CA ASP A 154 3.67 5.08 11.16
C ASP A 154 3.14 5.65 12.47
N GLU A 155 2.08 5.03 12.99
CA GLU A 155 1.83 4.68 14.40
C GLU A 155 2.08 5.73 15.52
N THR A 156 2.29 7.01 15.23
CA THR A 156 2.70 8.02 16.23
C THR A 156 1.78 9.25 16.35
N GLN A 157 0.65 9.30 15.63
CA GLN A 157 -0.43 10.28 15.89
C GLN A 157 -1.76 9.65 16.27
N ALA A 158 -1.75 8.42 16.80
CA ALA A 158 -2.88 7.89 17.57
C ALA A 158 -2.98 8.54 18.97
N THR A 159 -2.05 9.42 19.34
CA THR A 159 -2.11 10.21 20.57
C THR A 159 -2.44 11.67 20.23
N LEU A 160 -3.70 12.03 20.53
CA LEU A 160 -4.23 13.35 20.91
C LEU A 160 -5.24 14.04 19.99
N ASN A 161 -5.47 13.66 18.73
CA ASN A 161 -6.52 14.29 17.91
C ASN A 161 -7.22 13.31 16.95
N ALA A 162 -7.98 12.38 17.52
CA ALA A 162 -8.77 11.39 16.78
C ALA A 162 -10.05 11.95 16.12
N SER A 163 -10.28 13.26 16.16
CA SER A 163 -11.57 13.86 15.75
C SER A 163 -11.60 14.39 14.31
N ARG A 164 -10.52 14.28 13.52
CA ARG A 164 -10.47 14.82 12.13
C ARG A 164 -9.71 13.98 11.09
N SER A 165 -9.28 12.75 11.41
CA SER A 165 -8.20 12.09 10.65
C SER A 165 -8.61 11.28 9.41
N SER A 166 -9.80 11.47 8.81
CA SER A 166 -10.24 10.62 7.68
C SER A 166 -10.05 11.20 6.28
N GLU A 167 -9.76 12.49 6.08
CA GLU A 167 -9.92 13.08 4.72
C GLU A 167 -8.66 13.59 4.02
N VAL A 168 -7.56 13.86 4.72
CA VAL A 168 -6.38 14.49 4.10
C VAL A 168 -5.13 13.61 4.20
N ILE A 169 -4.46 13.37 3.07
CA ILE A 169 -3.17 12.67 2.98
C ILE A 169 -2.04 13.68 3.19
N GLN A 170 -1.23 13.47 4.22
CA GLN A 170 -0.02 14.26 4.39
C GLN A 170 1.12 13.73 3.51
N ILE A 171 1.68 14.61 2.67
CA ILE A 171 2.87 14.35 1.85
C ILE A 171 4.06 14.91 2.60
N ARG A 172 5.06 14.07 2.89
CA ARG A 172 6.34 14.50 3.45
C ARG A 172 7.43 14.06 2.49
N GLY A 173 8.13 15.00 1.87
CA GLY A 173 9.27 14.72 1.00
C GLY A 173 10.50 14.28 1.79
N LEU A 174 11.44 13.58 1.14
CA LEU A 174 12.77 13.38 1.70
C LEU A 174 13.53 14.71 1.71
N PRO A 175 14.07 15.14 2.85
CA PRO A 175 14.66 16.48 3.01
C PRO A 175 15.93 16.67 2.17
N TRP A 176 16.61 15.58 1.82
CA TRP A 176 17.79 15.62 0.97
C TRP A 176 17.49 15.84 -0.52
N ARG A 177 16.23 15.75 -0.99
CA ARG A 177 15.94 15.88 -2.42
C ARG A 177 16.02 17.32 -2.89
N SER A 178 16.79 17.55 -3.95
CA SER A 178 16.82 18.82 -4.66
C SER A 178 15.47 19.13 -5.33
N SER A 179 15.25 20.42 -5.65
CA SER A 179 14.15 20.87 -6.50
C SER A 179 14.22 20.21 -7.89
N ARG A 180 15.39 20.16 -8.52
CA ARG A 180 15.62 19.50 -9.81
C ARG A 180 15.13 18.05 -9.84
N LEU A 181 15.36 17.29 -8.78
CA LEU A 181 14.86 15.92 -8.67
C LEU A 181 13.34 15.85 -8.58
N ARG A 182 12.71 16.80 -7.88
CA ARG A 182 11.24 16.89 -7.82
C ARG A 182 10.68 17.26 -9.19
N SER A 183 11.23 18.27 -9.86
CA SER A 183 10.82 18.67 -11.22
C SER A 183 11.02 17.53 -12.23
N PHE A 184 12.11 16.77 -12.13
CA PHE A 184 12.30 15.56 -12.94
C PHE A 184 11.17 14.54 -12.74
N TYR A 185 10.75 14.32 -11.50
CA TYR A 185 9.62 13.44 -11.20
C TYR A 185 8.28 14.00 -11.68
N GLU A 186 8.09 15.30 -11.64
CA GLU A 186 6.89 15.96 -12.17
C GLU A 186 6.77 15.76 -13.68
N ILE A 187 7.85 16.00 -14.43
CA ILE A 187 7.91 15.75 -15.89
C ILE A 187 7.57 14.29 -16.22
N LEU A 188 8.05 13.33 -15.43
CA LEU A 188 7.74 11.91 -15.64
C LEU A 188 6.30 11.55 -15.26
N ASP A 189 5.65 12.33 -14.40
CA ASP A 189 4.29 12.11 -13.91
C ASP A 189 3.24 12.97 -14.65
N GLU A 190 3.62 13.80 -15.63
CA GLU A 190 2.71 14.68 -16.40
C GLU A 190 1.53 13.92 -17.02
N ASP A 191 1.73 12.68 -17.51
CA ASP A 191 0.66 11.84 -18.08
C ASP A 191 -0.36 11.34 -17.01
N GLU A 192 -0.11 11.56 -15.72
CA GLU A 192 -1.08 11.32 -14.65
C GLU A 192 -2.09 12.46 -14.49
N LEU A 193 -1.84 13.63 -15.08
CA LEU A 193 -2.78 14.73 -15.07
C LEU A 193 -4.01 14.35 -15.93
N PRO A 194 -5.23 14.71 -15.50
CA PRO A 194 -6.41 14.49 -16.31
C PRO A 194 -6.23 15.22 -17.64
N GLU A 195 -6.49 14.52 -18.75
CA GLU A 195 -6.55 15.17 -20.06
C GLU A 195 -7.67 16.23 -20.01
N VAL A 196 -7.25 17.48 -20.18
CA VAL A 196 -8.15 18.63 -20.27
C VAL A 196 -8.52 18.79 -21.73
N PHE A 197 -9.80 18.61 -22.05
CA PHE A 197 -10.34 18.83 -23.37
C PHE A 197 -11.15 20.12 -23.36
N GLU A 198 -10.92 21.00 -24.32
CA GLU A 198 -11.83 22.11 -24.55
C GLU A 198 -12.99 21.60 -25.41
N VAL A 199 -14.20 21.66 -24.87
CA VAL A 199 -15.44 21.40 -25.62
C VAL A 199 -16.34 22.60 -25.42
N ASN A 200 -16.69 23.29 -26.50
CA ASN A 200 -17.55 24.47 -26.49
C ASN A 200 -17.06 25.61 -25.55
N GLY A 201 -15.75 25.80 -25.42
CA GLY A 201 -15.16 26.81 -24.54
C GLY A 201 -15.12 26.44 -23.05
N GLU A 202 -15.56 25.23 -22.69
CA GLU A 202 -15.45 24.69 -21.34
C GLU A 202 -14.33 23.64 -21.26
N LEU A 203 -13.45 23.78 -20.27
CA LEU A 203 -12.37 22.84 -19.99
C LEU A 203 -12.92 21.59 -19.29
N ILE A 204 -13.22 20.55 -20.06
CA ILE A 204 -13.68 19.26 -19.55
C ILE A 204 -12.46 18.40 -19.20
N THR A 205 -12.25 18.16 -17.91
CA THR A 205 -11.25 17.18 -17.44
C THR A 205 -11.86 15.78 -17.48
N LYS A 206 -11.29 14.85 -18.27
CA LYS A 206 -11.69 13.45 -18.18
C LYS A 206 -11.02 12.82 -16.95
N PRO A 207 -11.78 12.44 -15.90
CA PRO A 207 -11.16 11.76 -14.76
C PRO A 207 -10.66 10.39 -15.21
N ARG A 208 -9.34 10.20 -15.31
CA ARG A 208 -8.71 8.90 -15.55
C ARG A 208 -8.90 7.91 -14.38
N ARG A 209 -9.45 8.34 -13.24
CA ARG A 209 -9.68 7.52 -12.04
C ARG A 209 -11.15 7.55 -11.64
N THR A 210 -11.71 6.38 -11.36
CA THR A 210 -13.05 6.16 -10.80
C THR A 210 -13.18 6.54 -9.32
N VAL A 211 -12.07 6.94 -8.67
CA VAL A 211 -12.04 7.33 -7.25
C VAL A 211 -11.52 8.76 -7.13
N PRO A 212 -12.24 9.66 -6.43
CA PRO A 212 -11.79 11.03 -6.21
C PRO A 212 -10.43 11.05 -5.51
N ARG A 213 -9.54 11.95 -5.95
CA ARG A 213 -8.22 12.14 -5.35
C ARG A 213 -8.42 12.69 -3.94
N LYS A 214 -8.07 11.89 -2.93
CA LYS A 214 -8.06 12.33 -1.53
C LYS A 214 -7.16 13.57 -1.40
N GLU A 215 -7.65 14.58 -0.67
CA GLU A 215 -6.96 15.87 -0.49
C GLU A 215 -5.56 15.65 0.08
N ARG A 216 -4.58 16.46 -0.36
CA ARG A 216 -3.16 16.30 0.00
C ARG A 216 -2.63 17.59 0.61
N TYR A 217 -1.99 17.50 1.78
CA TYR A 217 -1.30 18.62 2.42
C TYR A 217 0.19 18.31 2.54
N ILE A 218 1.04 19.31 2.28
CA ILE A 218 2.49 19.20 2.47
C ILE A 218 2.78 19.31 3.96
N GLY A 219 3.12 18.20 4.59
CA GLY A 219 3.50 18.17 5.99
C GLY A 219 4.92 18.69 6.24
N PRO A 220 5.26 18.96 7.51
CA PRO A 220 6.64 19.25 7.87
C PRO A 220 7.55 18.10 7.41
N PRO A 221 8.84 18.39 7.12
CA PRO A 221 9.82 17.37 6.79
C PRO A 221 9.80 16.24 7.82
N LYS A 222 10.08 15.02 7.37
CA LYS A 222 10.14 13.89 8.29
C LYS A 222 11.32 14.09 9.25
N ASP A 223 11.07 14.01 10.56
CA ASP A 223 12.11 14.06 11.61
C ASP A 223 13.06 12.85 11.62
N VAL A 224 12.90 11.93 10.65
CA VAL A 224 13.85 10.84 10.50
C VAL A 224 15.03 11.36 9.71
N TYR A 225 16.18 11.34 10.37
CA TYR A 225 17.49 11.52 9.75
C TYR A 225 17.70 10.48 8.65
N GLU A 226 17.26 10.79 7.43
CA GLU A 226 17.41 9.92 6.27
C GLU A 226 18.56 10.44 5.41
N MET A 227 19.68 9.72 5.42
CA MET A 227 20.80 9.98 4.53
C MET A 227 20.42 9.64 3.08
N PRO A 228 20.94 10.37 2.09
CA PRO A 228 20.83 9.98 0.70
C PRO A 228 21.48 8.60 0.48
N PRO A 229 20.93 7.77 -0.42
CA PRO A 229 21.60 6.58 -0.92
C PRO A 229 23.03 6.85 -1.41
N LYS A 230 23.88 5.81 -1.39
CA LYS A 230 25.25 5.90 -1.92
C LYS A 230 25.26 6.02 -3.44
N GLY A 231 26.16 6.85 -3.95
CA GLY A 231 26.40 7.00 -5.39
C GLY A 231 25.36 7.86 -6.12
N LEU A 232 24.63 8.73 -5.42
CA LEU A 232 23.69 9.66 -6.04
C LEU A 232 24.41 10.77 -6.81
N ALA A 233 23.78 11.27 -7.86
CA ALA A 233 24.34 12.40 -8.57
C ALA A 233 24.12 13.71 -7.79
N GLY A 234 25.09 14.64 -7.83
CA GLY A 234 25.04 15.91 -7.08
C GLY A 234 23.76 16.71 -7.27
N TRP A 235 23.21 16.71 -8.50
CA TRP A 235 21.96 17.40 -8.83
C TRP A 235 20.73 16.85 -8.11
N MET A 236 20.79 15.61 -7.61
CA MET A 236 19.68 14.95 -6.91
C MET A 236 19.57 15.39 -5.44
N VAL A 237 20.66 15.93 -4.89
CA VAL A 237 20.79 16.27 -3.48
C VAL A 237 20.66 17.79 -3.29
N SER A 238 19.84 18.20 -2.33
CA SER A 238 19.63 19.60 -1.97
C SER A 238 20.92 20.19 -1.39
N ARG A 239 21.41 21.29 -1.99
CA ARG A 239 22.56 22.04 -1.47
C ARG A 239 22.29 22.61 -0.09
N ARG A 240 21.05 23.04 0.18
CA ARG A 240 20.62 23.52 1.51
C ARG A 240 20.73 22.41 2.54
N TRP A 241 20.20 21.23 2.23
CA TRP A 241 20.32 20.07 3.12
C TRP A 241 21.80 19.74 3.38
N MET A 242 22.64 19.69 2.34
CA MET A 242 24.08 19.45 2.52
C MET A 242 24.75 20.50 3.40
N LYS A 243 24.54 21.79 3.15
CA LYS A 243 25.09 22.88 3.97
C LYS A 243 24.65 22.76 5.44
N HIS A 244 23.38 22.45 5.68
CA HIS A 244 22.84 22.26 7.02
C HIS A 244 23.48 21.05 7.72
N GLN A 245 23.61 19.92 7.01
CA GLN A 245 24.24 18.72 7.57
C GLN A 245 25.71 18.93 7.89
N LEU A 246 26.46 19.57 7.01
CA LEU A 246 27.89 19.83 7.22
C LEU A 246 28.15 20.87 8.31
N ARG A 247 27.21 21.80 8.53
CA ARG A 247 27.28 22.75 9.63
C ARG A 247 27.06 22.05 10.97
N ASP A 248 26.04 21.20 11.05
CA ASP A 248 25.67 20.56 12.31
C ASP A 248 26.57 19.34 12.63
N ARG A 249 27.12 18.71 11.58
CA ARG A 249 27.94 17.49 11.64
C ARG A 249 29.07 17.52 10.59
N PRO A 250 30.18 18.23 10.88
CA PRO A 250 31.30 18.33 9.94
C PRO A 250 32.02 16.99 9.72
N ASP A 251 31.90 16.05 10.66
CA ASP A 251 32.39 14.66 10.57
C ASP A 251 31.81 13.89 9.37
N LEU A 252 30.62 14.28 8.91
CA LEU A 252 29.96 13.65 7.77
C LEU A 252 30.45 14.15 6.41
N GLN A 253 31.40 15.07 6.36
CA GLN A 253 31.89 15.64 5.11
C GLN A 253 32.47 14.59 4.15
N ALA A 254 33.27 13.66 4.67
CA ALA A 254 33.82 12.56 3.87
C ALA A 254 32.68 11.67 3.34
N THR A 255 31.76 11.28 4.22
CA THR A 255 30.59 10.48 3.85
C THR A 255 29.77 11.15 2.77
N VAL A 256 29.41 12.43 2.91
CA VAL A 256 28.60 13.16 1.92
C VAL A 256 29.31 13.25 0.57
N LYS A 257 30.64 13.43 0.54
CA LYS A 257 31.40 13.40 -0.71
C LYS A 257 31.37 12.02 -1.37
N ASP A 258 31.53 10.95 -0.59
CA ASP A 258 31.45 9.57 -1.10
C ASP A 258 30.04 9.19 -1.58
N LEU A 259 29.01 9.89 -1.12
CA LEU A 259 27.64 9.71 -1.60
C LEU A 259 27.43 10.29 -2.99
N LEU A 260 28.26 11.24 -3.43
CA LEU A 260 28.04 12.01 -4.65
C LEU A 260 28.90 11.53 -5.82
N VAL A 261 28.25 11.30 -6.96
CA VAL A 261 28.90 11.06 -8.25
C VAL A 261 28.68 12.29 -9.13
N GLU A 262 29.76 12.95 -9.53
CA GLU A 262 29.69 14.07 -10.47
C GLU A 262 29.72 13.56 -11.91
N HIS A 263 28.88 14.16 -12.75
CA HIS A 263 28.80 13.86 -14.18
C HIS A 263 29.02 15.14 -14.97
N PRO A 264 30.28 15.48 -15.30
CA PRO A 264 30.62 16.74 -15.96
C PRO A 264 30.19 16.80 -17.43
N GLU A 265 29.82 15.66 -18.03
CA GLU A 265 29.47 15.53 -19.45
C GLU A 265 28.04 15.97 -19.79
N LEU A 266 27.21 16.27 -18.78
CA LEU A 266 25.80 16.63 -19.00
C LEU A 266 25.64 18.13 -19.30
N ASP A 267 25.07 18.45 -20.45
CA ASP A 267 24.69 19.83 -20.77
C ASP A 267 23.42 20.25 -20.00
N TRP A 268 23.63 20.94 -18.88
CA TRP A 268 22.55 21.49 -18.06
C TRP A 268 21.72 22.55 -18.79
N ASN A 269 22.25 23.20 -19.83
CA ASN A 269 21.50 24.20 -20.58
C ASN A 269 20.36 23.58 -21.40
N ALA A 270 20.52 22.32 -21.82
CA ALA A 270 19.47 21.55 -22.48
C ALA A 270 18.35 21.09 -21.52
N LEU A 271 18.54 21.26 -20.21
CA LEU A 271 17.66 20.75 -19.15
C LEU A 271 16.95 21.85 -18.35
N ARG A 272 16.65 23.01 -18.98
CA ARG A 272 15.95 24.13 -18.31
C ARG A 272 14.62 23.73 -17.66
N ALA A 273 13.95 22.68 -18.17
CA ALA A 273 12.72 22.15 -17.59
C ALA A 273 12.90 21.63 -16.15
N LEU A 274 14.13 21.32 -15.72
CA LEU A 274 14.43 20.91 -14.35
C LEU A 274 14.58 22.09 -13.37
N GLY A 275 14.60 23.32 -13.88
CA GLY A 275 14.82 24.54 -13.09
C GLY A 275 16.29 24.80 -12.74
N ASP A 276 16.53 26.00 -12.24
CA ASP A 276 17.85 26.45 -11.80
C ASP A 276 18.29 25.76 -10.50
N ASP A 277 19.61 25.78 -10.27
CA ASP A 277 20.21 25.11 -9.13
C ASP A 277 19.57 25.54 -7.79
N SER A 278 19.47 24.57 -6.87
CA SER A 278 18.76 24.53 -5.58
C SER A 278 19.06 25.65 -4.55
N GLU A 279 19.54 26.83 -4.95
CA GLU A 279 19.92 27.92 -4.04
C GLU A 279 18.74 28.83 -3.66
N GLU A 280 17.72 28.96 -4.51
CA GLU A 280 16.57 29.83 -4.29
C GLU A 280 15.26 29.05 -4.06
N GLU A 281 15.23 28.15 -3.07
CA GLU A 281 13.92 27.87 -2.45
C GLU A 281 13.67 28.98 -1.43
N PRO A 282 12.55 29.73 -1.50
CA PRO A 282 12.13 30.51 -0.34
C PRO A 282 12.11 29.54 0.84
N GLU A 283 12.57 29.98 2.01
CA GLU A 283 12.23 29.25 3.23
C GLU A 283 10.77 28.83 3.09
N CYS A 284 10.47 27.53 3.18
CA CYS A 284 9.11 27.14 3.53
C CYS A 284 8.85 27.93 4.81
N ALA A 285 8.22 29.09 4.65
CA ALA A 285 7.77 29.90 5.73
C ALA A 285 6.88 28.92 6.47
N ILE A 286 7.39 28.46 7.61
CA ILE A 286 6.56 27.91 8.65
C ILE A 286 5.42 28.94 8.71
N PRO A 287 4.16 28.58 8.45
CA PRO A 287 3.09 29.42 8.93
C PRO A 287 3.22 29.28 10.45
N GLN A 288 4.07 30.12 11.06
CA GLN A 288 3.87 30.52 12.43
C GLN A 288 2.46 31.07 12.37
N HIS A 289 1.49 30.33 12.90
CA HIS A 289 0.12 30.76 12.99
C HIS A 289 0.04 32.28 13.10
N PRO A 290 -0.64 32.95 12.16
CA PRO A 290 -1.54 33.99 12.57
C PRO A 290 -2.92 33.44 12.23
N LEU A 291 -3.84 33.63 13.15
CA LEU A 291 -5.25 33.65 12.79
C LEU A 291 -5.37 34.61 11.57
N ALA A 292 -6.01 34.14 10.50
CA ALA A 292 -6.36 34.85 9.26
C ALA A 292 -5.38 34.77 8.06
N SER A 293 -6.01 34.61 6.89
CA SER A 293 -5.51 34.60 5.50
C SER A 293 -4.66 33.40 5.02
N SER A 294 -5.35 32.51 4.30
CA SER A 294 -4.87 31.35 3.55
C SER A 294 -4.02 31.76 2.33
N PRO A 295 -2.86 31.14 2.05
CA PRO A 295 -2.27 31.16 0.73
C PRO A 295 -3.04 30.19 -0.18
N TYR A 296 -4.05 30.75 -0.85
CA TYR A 296 -4.80 30.15 -1.94
C TYR A 296 -3.83 29.69 -3.04
N VAL A 297 -3.82 28.38 -3.34
CA VAL A 297 -3.29 27.89 -4.62
C VAL A 297 -4.32 28.29 -5.68
N PRO A 298 -3.97 29.13 -6.67
CA PRO A 298 -4.94 29.54 -7.69
C PRO A 298 -5.44 28.33 -8.46
N GLN A 299 -6.69 27.95 -8.23
CA GLN A 299 -7.42 27.15 -9.19
C GLN A 299 -7.94 28.10 -10.29
N PRO A 300 -7.92 27.70 -11.57
CA PRO A 300 -8.72 28.40 -12.56
C PRO A 300 -10.18 28.37 -12.09
N ASN A 301 -10.77 29.56 -12.04
CA ASN A 301 -12.06 29.87 -11.46
C ASN A 301 -13.18 29.02 -12.09
N VAL A 302 -13.54 27.89 -11.48
CA VAL A 302 -14.69 27.08 -11.89
C VAL A 302 -15.92 27.68 -11.22
N GLY A 303 -16.70 28.44 -11.99
CA GLY A 303 -17.96 29.00 -11.52
C GLY A 303 -18.89 27.87 -11.06
N TYR A 304 -19.15 27.81 -9.76
CA TYR A 304 -20.18 26.94 -9.19
C TYR A 304 -21.56 27.47 -9.60
N SER A 305 -22.11 26.94 -10.69
CA SER A 305 -23.55 26.98 -10.92
C SER A 305 -24.20 25.92 -10.04
N THR A 306 -24.85 26.38 -8.97
CA THR A 306 -25.77 25.60 -8.15
C THR A 306 -26.98 25.18 -8.98
N MET A 307 -27.02 23.93 -9.44
CA MET A 307 -28.24 23.31 -9.93
C MET A 307 -28.45 21.99 -9.17
N SER A 308 -29.29 22.11 -8.15
CA SER A 308 -30.07 21.01 -7.55
C SER A 308 -30.75 20.22 -8.67
N SER A 309 -30.49 18.91 -8.77
CA SER A 309 -31.35 18.02 -9.56
C SER A 309 -31.87 16.90 -8.67
N SER A 310 -33.16 17.00 -8.37
CA SER A 310 -33.91 16.03 -7.58
C SER A 310 -34.22 14.79 -8.40
N LEU A 311 -33.78 13.63 -7.91
CA LEU A 311 -34.20 12.30 -8.36
C LEU A 311 -35.64 11.99 -7.90
N ALA A 312 -36.63 12.73 -8.40
CA ALA A 312 -38.03 12.59 -7.98
C ALA A 312 -39.01 12.12 -9.08
N HIS A 313 -38.56 11.84 -10.31
CA HIS A 313 -39.47 11.47 -11.41
C HIS A 313 -39.02 10.26 -12.23
N ALA A 314 -38.75 9.13 -11.57
CA ALA A 314 -38.46 7.87 -12.26
C ALA A 314 -39.25 6.66 -11.72
N LEU A 315 -40.45 6.88 -11.18
CA LEU A 315 -41.42 5.80 -10.92
C LEU A 315 -42.85 6.30 -11.16
N VAL A 316 -43.31 6.18 -12.41
CA VAL A 316 -44.74 6.09 -12.71
C VAL A 316 -44.93 4.83 -13.56
N PRO A 317 -45.77 3.88 -13.13
CA PRO A 317 -46.05 2.67 -13.90
C PRO A 317 -47.08 2.97 -15.00
N MET A 318 -46.87 2.36 -16.17
CA MET A 318 -47.93 2.02 -17.13
C MET A 318 -48.26 0.55 -16.95
#